data_AF-A0A819L256-F1
#
_entry.id   AF-A0A819L256-F1
#
_cell.length_a   1.000
_cell.length_b   1.000
_cell.length_c   1.000
_cell.angle_alpha   90.00
_cell.angle_beta   90.00
_cell.angle_gamma   90.00
#
_symmetry.space_group_name_H-M   'P 1'
#
loop_
_entity.id
_entity.type
_entity.pdbx_description
1 polymer ?
#
loop_
_entity_poly.entity_id
_entity_poly.type
_entity_poly.pdbx_seq_one_letter_code
_entity_poly.pdbx_strand_id
1 'polypeptide(L)'
;MSTVIENPSTNSKPESTIQSSFYPTTNVRRKWWKEAIAYQIYPRSFQDSNEDGIGDIRGIIQRLDHIKDLGADLLWICPIFKSPNDDNGYDISDFQDIMDVFGTMEDVDELIKQ
;
A
#
# COMPACT_ATOMS: atom_id res chain seq x y z
N MET A 1 -42.27 -20.87 67.17
CA MET A 1 -43.30 -21.17 66.16
C MET A 1 -42.59 -21.62 64.87
N SER A 2 -42.79 -22.90 64.52
CA SER A 2 -42.66 -23.58 63.20
C SER A 2 -41.35 -23.58 62.36
N THR A 3 -40.50 -24.57 62.60
CA THR A 3 -40.12 -25.77 61.78
C THR A 3 -40.10 -25.78 60.22
N VAL A 4 -38.88 -26.02 59.66
CA VAL A 4 -38.43 -26.90 58.52
C VAL A 4 -38.88 -26.49 57.08
N ILE A 5 -38.08 -26.57 55.99
CA ILE A 5 -37.64 -27.78 55.26
C ILE A 5 -36.37 -27.54 54.39
N GLU A 6 -35.36 -28.41 54.51
CA GLU A 6 -34.36 -28.67 53.46
C GLU A 6 -34.87 -29.77 52.52
N ASN A 7 -34.68 -29.65 51.20
CA ASN A 7 -34.05 -30.73 50.43
C ASN A 7 -33.62 -30.35 48.99
N PRO A 8 -32.71 -31.15 48.39
CA PRO A 8 -31.75 -30.80 47.34
C PRO A 8 -32.14 -31.30 45.93
N SER A 9 -31.20 -31.14 44.98
CA SER A 9 -31.19 -31.53 43.55
C SER A 9 -31.64 -30.38 42.63
N THR A 10 -30.80 -29.88 41.73
CA THR A 10 -30.18 -30.65 40.65
C THR A 10 -28.72 -30.28 40.36
N ASN A 11 -27.95 -31.33 40.10
CA ASN A 11 -26.59 -31.34 39.58
C ASN A 11 -26.56 -30.88 38.11
N SER A 12 -25.69 -29.93 37.73
CA SER A 12 -24.85 -30.10 36.53
C SER A 12 -23.79 -29.00 36.34
N LYS A 13 -22.55 -29.42 36.63
CA LYS A 13 -21.23 -28.96 36.13
C LYS A 13 -20.67 -27.63 36.66
N PRO A 14 -19.41 -27.61 37.12
CA PRO A 14 -18.63 -26.38 37.13
C PRO A 14 -18.29 -26.06 35.66
N GLU A 15 -18.82 -24.96 35.12
CA GLU A 15 -18.20 -24.37 33.93
C GLU A 15 -16.81 -23.89 34.36
N SER A 16 -15.82 -24.66 33.94
CA SER A 16 -14.42 -24.32 34.05
C SER A 16 -14.22 -22.89 33.56
N THR A 17 -13.89 -22.00 34.49
CA THR A 17 -13.21 -20.74 34.16
C THR A 17 -11.86 -21.10 33.57
N ILE A 18 -11.83 -21.43 32.28
CA ILE A 18 -10.59 -21.42 31.53
C ILE A 18 -10.29 -19.94 31.31
N GLN A 19 -9.50 -19.36 32.20
CA GLN A 19 -8.82 -18.11 31.91
C GLN A 19 -8.04 -18.34 30.61
N SER A 20 -8.42 -17.65 29.53
CA SER A 20 -7.69 -17.67 28.26
C SER A 20 -6.38 -16.87 28.40
N SER A 21 -5.53 -17.21 29.36
CA SER A 21 -4.32 -16.48 29.72
C SER A 21 -3.10 -16.84 28.87
N PHE A 22 -3.29 -17.54 27.74
CA PHE A 22 -2.17 -18.06 26.93
C PHE A 22 -2.14 -17.62 25.46
N TYR A 23 -2.98 -16.68 25.05
CA TYR A 23 -2.80 -15.99 23.77
C TYR A 23 -2.29 -14.59 24.03
N PRO A 24 -1.06 -14.24 23.61
CA PRO A 24 -0.65 -12.85 23.60
C PRO A 24 -1.63 -12.11 22.68
N THR A 25 -2.42 -11.19 23.24
CA THR A 25 -3.15 -10.20 22.46
C THR A 25 -2.12 -9.28 21.83
N THR A 26 -1.59 -9.68 20.69
CA THR A 26 -0.72 -8.84 19.88
C THR A 26 -1.55 -7.63 19.47
N ASN A 27 -1.32 -6.50 20.13
CA ASN A 27 -1.83 -5.22 19.69
C ASN A 27 -1.10 -4.86 18.39
N VAL A 28 -1.62 -5.34 17.27
CA VAL A 28 -1.07 -5.04 15.95
C VAL A 28 -1.33 -3.56 15.68
N ARG A 29 -0.29 -2.74 15.84
CA ARG A 29 -0.36 -1.34 15.45
C ARG A 29 -0.60 -1.27 13.95
N ARG A 30 -1.77 -0.76 13.56
CA ARG A 30 -2.10 -0.43 12.17
C ARG A 30 -1.05 0.54 11.61
N LYS A 31 -0.72 0.32 10.34
CA LYS A 31 0.21 1.15 9.56
C LYS A 31 -0.42 1.29 8.18
N TRP A 32 -0.54 2.51 7.68
CA TRP A 32 -1.24 2.78 6.41
C TRP A 32 -0.73 1.89 5.27
N TRP A 33 0.59 1.72 5.13
CA TRP A 33 1.21 0.91 4.08
C TRP A 33 0.95 -0.60 4.18
N LYS A 34 0.51 -1.11 5.35
CA LYS A 34 0.11 -2.52 5.51
C LYS A 34 -1.28 -2.81 4.96
N GLU A 35 -2.07 -1.76 4.79
CA GLU A 35 -3.48 -1.82 4.39
C GLU A 35 -3.71 -1.15 3.02
N ALA A 36 -2.69 -0.46 2.49
CA ALA A 36 -2.71 0.25 1.22
C ALA A 36 -2.69 -0.68 0.00
N ILE A 37 -3.45 -0.32 -1.03
CA ILE A 37 -3.39 -0.94 -2.36
C ILE A 37 -2.35 -0.18 -3.19
N ALA A 38 -1.25 -0.86 -3.52
CA ALA A 38 -0.20 -0.31 -4.36
C ALA A 38 -0.49 -0.55 -5.85
N TYR A 39 -0.35 0.50 -6.67
CA TYR A 39 -0.34 0.42 -8.12
C TYR A 39 1.06 0.68 -8.64
N GLN A 40 1.66 -0.34 -9.27
CA GLN A 40 3.00 -0.22 -9.82
C GLN A 40 2.96 0.24 -11.27
N ILE A 41 3.76 1.24 -11.60
CA ILE A 41 3.88 1.81 -12.95
C ILE A 41 5.27 1.51 -13.49
N TYR A 42 5.33 0.97 -14.70
CA TYR A 42 6.54 0.93 -15.52
C TYR A 42 6.49 2.08 -16.54
N PRO A 43 7.19 3.21 -16.30
CA PRO A 43 6.96 4.49 -17.02
C PRO A 43 7.00 4.35 -18.53
N ARG A 44 8.06 3.71 -19.04
CA ARG A 44 8.34 3.54 -20.47
C ARG A 44 7.19 2.91 -21.27
N SER A 45 6.33 2.12 -20.63
CA SER A 45 5.25 1.40 -21.31
C SER A 45 3.85 1.77 -20.80
N PHE A 46 3.73 2.82 -19.99
CA PHE A 46 2.45 3.17 -19.37
C PHE A 46 1.60 4.09 -20.25
N GLN A 47 2.05 5.33 -20.46
CA GLN A 47 1.34 6.32 -21.27
C GLN A 47 2.36 7.33 -21.82
N ASP A 48 2.46 7.38 -23.14
CA ASP A 48 3.17 8.42 -23.89
C ASP A 48 2.29 9.67 -23.97
N SER A 49 2.85 10.85 -23.69
CA SER A 49 2.15 12.14 -23.74
C SER A 49 2.60 13.07 -24.87
N ASN A 50 3.70 12.74 -25.56
CA ASN A 50 4.36 13.60 -26.53
C ASN A 50 4.53 12.95 -27.93
N GLU A 51 4.03 11.73 -28.11
CA GLU A 51 4.03 10.95 -29.36
C GLU A 51 5.43 10.46 -29.80
N ASP A 52 6.39 10.33 -28.88
CA ASP A 52 7.73 9.78 -29.16
C ASP A 52 7.81 8.24 -29.06
N GLY A 53 6.73 7.59 -28.61
CA GLY A 53 6.61 6.14 -28.45
C GLY A 53 7.07 5.60 -27.09
N ILE A 54 7.49 6.47 -26.16
CA ILE A 54 7.94 6.13 -24.81
C ILE A 54 7.00 6.78 -23.80
N GLY A 55 6.55 6.00 -22.82
CA GLY A 55 5.75 6.57 -21.73
C GLY A 55 6.58 7.46 -20.80
N ASP A 56 5.96 8.52 -20.29
CA ASP A 56 6.62 9.62 -19.58
C ASP A 56 5.83 10.09 -18.34
N ILE A 57 6.41 11.01 -17.56
CA ILE A 57 5.81 11.50 -16.30
C ILE A 57 4.51 12.25 -16.54
N ARG A 58 4.40 13.01 -17.65
CA ARG A 58 3.19 13.74 -17.98
C ARG A 58 2.05 12.79 -18.37
N GLY A 59 2.36 11.68 -19.02
CA GLY A 59 1.43 10.59 -19.27
C GLY A 59 0.94 9.91 -17.99
N ILE A 60 1.81 9.77 -16.98
CA ILE A 60 1.41 9.30 -15.65
C ILE A 60 0.41 10.27 -15.00
N ILE A 61 0.72 11.57 -15.00
CA ILE A 61 -0.16 12.61 -14.44
C ILE A 61 -1.56 12.56 -15.08
N GLN A 62 -1.65 12.40 -16.40
CA GLN A 62 -2.92 12.31 -17.12
C GLN A 62 -3.80 11.11 -16.72
N ARG A 63 -3.24 10.10 -16.04
CA ARG A 63 -3.94 8.88 -15.63
C ARG A 63 -4.18 8.76 -14.13
N LEU A 64 -3.78 9.77 -13.33
CA LEU A 64 -3.94 9.72 -11.87
C LEU A 64 -5.40 9.54 -11.45
N ASP A 65 -6.35 10.24 -12.09
CA ASP A 65 -7.78 10.06 -11.81
C ASP A 65 -8.24 8.62 -12.08
N HIS A 66 -7.78 8.01 -13.16
CA HIS A 66 -8.10 6.62 -13.47
C HIS A 66 -7.54 5.64 -12.42
N ILE A 67 -6.30 5.85 -11.98
CA ILE A 67 -5.66 4.99 -10.96
C ILE A 67 -6.35 5.16 -9.60
N LYS A 68 -6.77 6.38 -9.27
CA LYS A 68 -7.55 6.66 -8.08
C LYS A 68 -8.93 6.00 -8.13
N ASP A 69 -9.62 6.07 -9.26
CA ASP A 69 -10.92 5.42 -9.48
C ASP A 69 -10.83 3.89 -9.37
N LEU A 70 -9.68 3.30 -9.72
CA LEU A 70 -9.40 1.88 -9.52
C LEU A 70 -9.26 1.51 -8.03
N GLY A 71 -8.97 2.50 -7.16
CA GLY A 71 -8.88 2.34 -5.70
C GLY A 71 -7.46 2.19 -5.17
N ALA A 72 -6.44 2.67 -5.90
CA ALA A 72 -5.06 2.65 -5.40
C ALA A 72 -4.83 3.73 -4.32
N ASP A 73 -4.09 3.37 -3.26
CA ASP A 73 -3.68 4.28 -2.18
C ASP A 73 -2.24 4.78 -2.34
N LEU A 74 -1.42 4.04 -3.11
CA LEU A 74 0.01 4.30 -3.30
C LEU A 74 0.42 3.99 -4.74
N LEU A 75 1.19 4.89 -5.34
CA LEU A 75 1.91 4.62 -6.58
C LEU A 75 3.33 4.14 -6.28
N TRP A 76 3.75 3.09 -6.97
CA TRP A 76 5.16 2.69 -7.03
C TRP A 76 5.64 2.80 -8.48
N ILE A 77 6.53 3.74 -8.73
CA ILE A 77 7.05 4.00 -10.08
C ILE A 77 8.41 3.33 -10.22
N CYS A 78 8.60 2.51 -11.26
CA CYS A 78 9.91 1.99 -11.64
C CYS A 78 10.88 3.14 -11.99
N PRO A 79 12.20 2.90 -12.04
CA PRO A 79 13.19 3.98 -12.13
C PRO A 79 12.95 4.98 -13.26
N ILE A 80 13.03 6.28 -12.92
CA ILE A 80 12.91 7.42 -13.85
C ILE A 80 14.19 8.27 -13.92
N PHE A 81 15.20 7.91 -13.14
CA PHE A 81 16.45 8.67 -12.99
C PHE A 81 17.35 8.55 -14.23
N LYS A 82 18.31 9.47 -14.38
CA LYS A 82 19.36 9.36 -15.41
C LYS A 82 20.03 7.99 -15.31
N SER A 83 20.16 7.33 -16.46
CA SER A 83 20.73 6.01 -16.58
C SER A 83 21.23 5.79 -18.02
N PRO A 84 22.31 5.01 -18.24
CA PRO A 84 22.69 4.50 -19.55
C PRO A 84 21.61 3.64 -20.22
N ASN A 85 20.66 3.10 -19.44
CA ASN A 85 19.61 2.16 -19.84
C ASN A 85 20.12 0.78 -20.26
N ASP A 86 21.25 0.32 -19.74
CA ASP A 86 21.70 -1.06 -19.94
C ASP A 86 20.74 -2.06 -19.26
N ASP A 87 20.03 -1.64 -18.20
CA ASP A 87 18.98 -2.38 -17.49
C ASP A 87 17.70 -1.54 -17.34
N ASN A 88 17.28 -0.86 -18.42
CA ASN A 88 16.03 -0.09 -18.50
C ASN A 88 15.80 0.88 -17.31
N GLY A 89 16.87 1.52 -16.82
CA GLY A 89 16.80 2.52 -15.76
C GLY A 89 17.17 2.01 -14.38
N TYR A 90 17.36 0.70 -14.17
CA TYR A 90 17.86 0.16 -12.90
C TYR A 90 19.37 0.40 -12.71
N ASP A 91 20.10 0.64 -13.80
CA ASP A 91 21.50 1.06 -13.85
C ASP A 91 21.62 2.59 -13.75
N ILE A 92 21.33 3.16 -12.57
CA ILE A 92 21.27 4.62 -12.37
C ILE A 92 22.66 5.27 -12.43
N SER A 93 22.81 6.34 -13.21
CA SER A 93 24.02 7.16 -13.30
C SER A 93 23.96 8.45 -12.48
N ASP A 94 22.78 9.02 -12.27
CA ASP A 94 22.55 10.15 -11.37
C ASP A 94 21.19 10.01 -10.66
N PHE A 95 21.20 9.92 -9.33
CA PHE A 95 20.01 9.78 -8.51
C PHE A 95 19.27 11.11 -8.25
N GLN A 96 19.84 12.24 -8.68
CA GLN A 96 19.27 13.57 -8.48
C GLN A 96 18.73 14.21 -9.75
N ASP A 97 18.81 13.51 -10.88
CA ASP A 97 18.35 14.00 -12.18
C ASP A 97 17.47 12.96 -12.88
N ILE A 98 16.56 13.44 -13.71
CA ILE A 98 15.57 12.65 -14.43
C ILE A 98 16.09 12.34 -15.84
N MET A 99 15.77 11.15 -16.32
CA MET A 99 16.09 10.80 -17.71
C MET A 99 15.25 11.65 -18.66
N ASP A 100 15.90 12.26 -19.66
CA ASP A 100 15.26 13.25 -20.54
C ASP A 100 14.02 12.68 -21.27
N VAL A 101 13.99 11.37 -21.52
CA VAL A 101 12.86 10.68 -22.17
C VAL A 101 11.62 10.59 -21.28
N PHE A 102 11.75 10.78 -19.95
CA PHE A 102 10.64 10.73 -19.01
C PHE A 102 10.14 12.10 -18.58
N GLY A 103 10.97 13.15 -18.69
CA GLY A 103 10.61 14.52 -18.34
C GLY A 103 11.69 15.22 -17.51
N THR A 104 11.26 16.21 -16.73
CA THR A 104 12.15 17.04 -15.88
C THR A 104 11.86 16.86 -14.38
N MET A 105 12.72 17.43 -13.54
CA MET A 105 12.47 17.51 -12.10
C MET A 105 11.16 18.26 -11.77
N GLU A 106 10.80 19.28 -12.54
CA GLU A 106 9.54 20.00 -12.39
C GLU A 106 8.32 19.10 -12.70
N ASP A 107 8.44 18.16 -13.63
CA ASP A 107 7.39 17.20 -13.93
C ASP A 107 7.17 16.24 -12.75
N VAL A 108 8.26 15.80 -12.09
CA VAL A 108 8.20 15.00 -10.86
C VAL A 108 7.57 15.79 -9.71
N ASP A 109 7.97 17.04 -9.54
CA ASP A 109 7.40 17.92 -8.51
C ASP A 109 5.89 18.12 -8.72
N GLU A 110 5.43 18.19 -9.96
CA GLU A 110 4.01 18.26 -10.28
C GLU A 110 3.30 16.93 -9.98
N LEU A 111 3.88 15.80 -10.39
CA LEU A 111 3.34 14.46 -10.10
C LEU A 111 3.16 14.23 -8.58
N ILE A 112 4.09 14.70 -7.75
CA ILE A 112 4.00 14.55 -6.29
C ILE A 112 2.90 15.44 -5.68
N LYS A 113 2.55 16.55 -6.33
CA LYS A 113 1.55 17.51 -5.83
C LYS A 113 0.11 17.11 -6.14
N GLN A 114 -0.12 16.38 -7.22
CA GLN A 114 -1.44 15.92 -7.68
C GLN A 114 -1.99 14.79 -6.80
#